data_AF-A0A953Z965-F1
#
_entry.id   AF-A0A953Z965-F1
#
_cell.length_a   1.000
_cell.length_b   1.000
_cell.length_c   1.000
_cell.angle_alpha   90.00
_cell.angle_beta   90.00
_cell.angle_gamma   90.00
#
_symmetry.space_group_name_H-M   'P 1'
#
loop_
_entity.id
_entity.type
_entity.pdbx_description
1 polymer ?
#
loop_
_entity_poly.entity_id
_entity_poly.type
_entity_poly.pdbx_seq_one_letter_code
_entity_poly.pdbx_strand_id
1 'polypeptide(L)'
;MIKVQVRPNEPLEAALRRFKRQCNYAGIFRLAKKHSHHEKRSDKRRREGRERIRNIQRAMRKQMRSMTRSKRRKSKVRGGGRRGGMEEAPAGISAAVPTSGPKRPEVIETTAAQTSETQTTSAATSES
;
A
#
# COMPACT_ATOMS: atom_id res chain seq x y z
N MET A 1 15.52 20.71 15.81
CA MET A 1 15.81 22.00 15.15
C MET A 1 17.11 21.85 14.38
N ILE A 2 17.13 22.09 13.07
CA ILE A 2 18.37 21.99 12.26
C ILE A 2 19.11 23.32 12.36
N LYS A 3 20.38 23.28 12.75
CA LYS A 3 21.26 24.47 12.81
C LYS A 3 22.49 24.20 11.95
N VAL A 4 22.83 25.13 11.07
CA VAL A 4 24.07 25.12 10.28
C VAL A 4 24.81 26.41 10.59
N GLN A 5 26.01 26.29 11.13
CA GLN A 5 26.88 27.44 11.35
C GLN A 5 27.76 27.66 10.12
N VAL A 6 27.79 28.90 9.64
CA VAL A 6 28.58 29.30 8.47
C VAL A 6 30.01 29.58 8.92
N ARG A 7 30.99 28.99 8.23
CA ARG A 7 32.42 29.24 8.50
C ARG A 7 32.86 30.52 7.75
N PRO A 8 33.83 31.29 8.28
CA PRO A 8 34.20 32.59 7.73
C PRO A 8 34.74 32.56 6.28
N ASN A 9 35.27 31.42 5.83
CA ASN A 9 35.84 31.25 4.49
C ASN A 9 34.95 30.42 3.53
N GLU A 10 33.66 30.32 3.80
CA GLU A 10 32.73 29.56 2.95
C GLU A 10 31.79 30.47 2.14
N PRO A 11 31.60 30.21 0.83
CA PRO A 11 30.58 30.91 0.07
C PRO A 11 29.19 30.53 0.58
N LEU A 12 28.28 31.51 0.68
CA LEU A 12 26.92 31.35 1.22
C LEU A 12 26.16 30.16 0.58
N GLU A 13 26.35 29.96 -0.73
CA GLU A 13 25.75 28.86 -1.47
C GLU A 13 26.17 27.47 -0.92
N ALA A 14 27.42 27.31 -0.49
CA ALA A 14 27.89 26.06 0.10
C ALA A 14 27.18 25.78 1.45
N ALA A 15 26.91 26.81 2.25
CA ALA A 15 26.17 26.68 3.49
C ALA A 15 24.69 26.31 3.25
N LEU A 16 24.04 26.94 2.25
CA LEU A 16 22.67 26.62 1.86
C LEU A 16 22.52 25.17 1.36
N ARG A 17 23.50 24.67 0.60
CA ARG A 17 23.53 23.27 0.18
C ARG A 17 23.62 22.31 1.36
N ARG A 18 24.42 22.61 2.39
CA ARG A 18 24.49 21.80 3.62
C ARG A 18 23.18 21.82 4.36
N PHE A 19 22.56 22.99 4.51
CA PHE A 19 21.26 23.11 5.14
C PHE A 19 20.20 22.26 4.42
N LYS A 20 20.13 22.33 3.08
CA LYS A 20 19.22 21.51 2.28
C LYS A 20 19.48 20.01 2.45
N ARG A 21 20.76 19.59 2.52
CA ARG A 21 21.13 18.19 2.82
C ARG A 21 20.68 17.77 4.21
N GLN A 22 20.87 18.60 5.23
CA GLN A 22 20.42 18.33 6.59
C GLN A 22 18.89 18.22 6.67
N CYS A 23 18.14 19.10 5.99
CA CYS A 23 16.68 19.03 5.91
C CYS A 23 16.17 17.77 5.21
N ASN A 24 16.87 17.33 4.16
CA ASN A 24 16.58 16.06 3.47
C ASN A 24 16.90 14.86 4.36
N TYR A 25 18.04 14.87 5.05
CA TYR A 25 18.45 13.80 5.97
C TYR A 25 17.48 13.64 7.14
N ALA A 26 17.12 14.75 7.77
CA ALA A 26 16.10 14.78 8.82
C ALA A 26 14.69 14.47 8.30
N GLY A 27 14.50 14.35 6.98
CA GLY A 27 13.23 14.01 6.37
C GLY A 27 12.15 15.08 6.55
N ILE A 28 12.52 16.35 6.80
CA ILE A 28 11.58 17.44 7.08
C ILE A 28 10.59 17.60 5.92
N PHE A 29 11.07 17.59 4.67
CA PHE A 29 10.19 17.71 3.50
C PHE A 29 9.23 16.52 3.36
N ARG A 30 9.66 15.31 3.75
CA ARG A 30 8.80 14.13 3.75
C ARG A 30 7.71 14.23 4.82
N LEU A 31 8.07 14.70 6.01
CA LEU A 31 7.12 14.93 7.11
C LEU A 31 6.14 16.05 6.75
N ALA A 32 6.63 17.17 6.22
CA ALA A 32 5.78 18.27 5.75
C ALA A 32 4.76 17.80 4.72
N LYS A 33 5.18 17.01 3.72
CA LYS A 33 4.26 16.43 2.73
C LYS A 33 3.28 15.41 3.33
N LYS A 34 3.70 14.65 4.35
CA LYS A 34 2.83 13.69 5.03
C LYS A 34 1.77 14.38 5.90
N HIS A 35 2.12 15.51 6.49
CA HIS A 35 1.29 16.26 7.44
C HIS A 35 0.62 17.51 6.83
N SER A 36 0.75 17.73 5.52
CA SER A 36 0.15 18.88 4.83
C SER A 36 -1.38 18.86 4.85
N HIS A 37 -1.98 17.69 5.07
CA HIS A 37 -3.43 17.51 5.20
C HIS A 37 -3.76 16.95 6.58
N HIS A 38 -4.83 17.46 7.19
CA HIS A 38 -5.35 16.86 8.41
C HIS A 38 -6.04 15.54 8.07
N GLU A 39 -5.44 14.43 8.49
CA GLU A 39 -6.04 13.12 8.38
C GLU A 39 -6.95 12.86 9.59
N LYS A 40 -8.24 12.62 9.33
CA LYS A 40 -9.18 12.22 10.40
C LYS A 40 -8.70 10.91 11.04
N ARG A 41 -8.88 10.75 12.35
CA ARG A 41 -8.46 9.53 13.09
C ARG A 41 -8.99 8.23 12.47
N SER A 42 -10.20 8.24 11.93
CA SER A 42 -10.80 7.07 11.27
C SER A 42 -10.03 6.67 10.00
N ASP A 43 -9.65 7.66 9.18
CA ASP A 43 -8.89 7.42 7.95
C ASP A 43 -7.47 6.93 8.26
N LYS A 44 -6.85 7.47 9.31
CA LYS A 44 -5.56 6.98 9.82
C LYS A 44 -5.63 5.50 10.21
N ARG A 45 -6.64 5.08 10.99
CA ARG A 45 -6.84 3.66 11.36
C ARG A 45 -7.06 2.78 10.12
N ARG A 46 -7.84 3.25 9.15
CA ARG A 46 -8.11 2.53 7.90
C ARG A 46 -6.84 2.39 7.04
N ARG A 47 -6.00 3.44 6.98
CA ARG A 47 -4.71 3.43 6.28
C ARG A 47 -3.74 2.44 6.94
N GLU A 48 -3.60 2.49 8.27
CA GLU A 48 -2.74 1.58 9.03
C GLU A 48 -3.16 0.11 8.86
N GLY A 49 -4.47 -0.19 8.89
CA GLY A 49 -4.98 -1.54 8.63
C GLY A 49 -4.60 -2.06 7.25
N ARG A 50 -4.79 -1.23 6.20
CA ARG A 50 -4.41 -1.58 4.82
C ARG A 50 -2.90 -1.76 4.67
N GLU A 51 -2.10 -0.91 5.31
CA GLU A 51 -0.64 -1.01 5.29
C GLU A 51 -0.14 -2.29 5.96
N ARG A 52 -0.71 -2.68 7.10
CA ARG A 52 -0.39 -3.96 7.77
C ARG A 52 -0.67 -5.16 6.86
N ILE A 53 -1.87 -5.22 6.28
CA ILE A 53 -2.26 -6.30 5.37
C ILE A 53 -1.29 -6.36 4.18
N ARG A 54 -0.96 -5.20 3.58
CA ARG A 54 -0.01 -5.11 2.46
C ARG A 54 1.39 -5.59 2.85
N ASN A 55 1.87 -5.24 4.05
CA ASN A 55 3.18 -5.67 4.55
C ASN A 55 3.24 -7.19 4.76
N ILE A 56 2.20 -7.78 5.34
CA ILE A 56 2.09 -9.24 5.52
C ILE A 56 2.09 -9.93 4.15
N GLN A 57 1.27 -9.47 3.21
CA GLN A 57 1.23 -10.03 1.85
C GLN A 57 2.59 -9.89 1.13
N ARG A 58 3.30 -8.78 1.33
CA ARG A 58 4.63 -8.55 0.75
C ARG A 58 5.67 -9.50 1.35
N ALA A 59 5.62 -9.75 2.65
CA ALA A 59 6.50 -10.70 3.33
C ALA A 59 6.26 -12.13 2.82
N MET A 60 4.99 -12.56 2.75
CA MET A 60 4.60 -13.86 2.18
C MET A 60 5.08 -14.01 0.73
N ARG A 61 4.87 -12.99 -0.12
CA ARG A 61 5.35 -13.01 -1.51
C ARG A 61 6.88 -13.12 -1.60
N LYS A 62 7.62 -12.48 -0.68
CA LYS A 62 9.08 -12.56 -0.62
C LYS A 62 9.54 -13.96 -0.22
N GLN A 63 8.90 -14.57 0.77
CA GLN A 63 9.17 -15.96 1.20
C GLN A 63 8.87 -16.96 0.08
N MET A 64 7.73 -16.82 -0.59
CA MET A 64 7.37 -17.65 -1.74
C MET A 64 8.40 -17.51 -2.87
N ARG A 65 8.82 -16.27 -3.16
CA ARG A 65 9.84 -16.00 -4.19
C ARG A 65 11.22 -16.56 -3.84
N SER A 66 11.62 -16.56 -2.56
CA SER A 66 12.87 -17.20 -2.15
C SER A 66 12.79 -18.72 -2.22
N MET A 67 11.64 -19.30 -1.88
CA MET A 67 11.41 -20.75 -1.99
C MET A 67 11.44 -21.23 -3.44
N THR A 68 10.75 -20.55 -4.35
CA THR A 68 10.76 -20.89 -5.78
C THR A 68 12.15 -20.69 -6.40
N ARG A 69 12.86 -19.62 -6.01
CA ARG A 69 14.25 -19.39 -6.44
C ARG A 69 15.21 -20.48 -5.92
N SER A 70 15.05 -20.94 -4.69
CA SER A 70 15.87 -22.00 -4.10
C SER A 70 15.64 -23.36 -4.79
N LYS A 71 14.36 -23.72 -5.02
CA LYS A 71 14.00 -24.93 -5.79
C LYS A 71 14.61 -24.93 -7.19
N ARG A 72 14.54 -23.79 -7.91
CA ARG A 72 15.15 -23.65 -9.25
C ARG A 72 16.68 -23.79 -9.23
N ARG A 73 17.35 -23.35 -8.16
CA ARG A 73 18.81 -23.54 -8.01
C ARG A 73 19.14 -25.00 -7.72
N LYS A 74 18.37 -25.68 -6.87
CA LYS A 74 18.59 -27.10 -6.54
C LYS A 74 18.34 -28.02 -7.74
N SER A 75 17.31 -27.75 -8.55
CA SER A 75 17.06 -28.51 -9.79
C SER A 75 18.16 -28.29 -10.84
N LYS A 76 18.74 -27.09 -10.95
CA LYS A 76 19.89 -26.82 -11.81
C LYS A 76 21.16 -27.58 -11.38
N VAL A 77 21.40 -27.70 -10.07
CA VAL A 77 22.55 -28.46 -9.53
C VAL A 77 22.35 -29.98 -9.68
N ARG A 78 21.12 -30.48 -9.54
CA ARG A 78 20.80 -31.91 -9.70
C ARG A 78 20.67 -32.36 -11.16
N GLY A 79 20.25 -31.47 -12.06
CA GLY A 79 20.09 -31.74 -13.49
C GLY A 79 21.35 -31.49 -14.33
N GLY A 80 22.49 -31.22 -13.70
CA GLY A 80 23.77 -30.94 -14.37
C GLY A 80 24.48 -32.16 -14.95
N GLY A 81 23.74 -33.18 -15.40
CA GLY A 81 24.30 -34.42 -15.92
C GLY A 81 23.34 -35.13 -16.86
N ARG A 82 23.21 -34.62 -18.10
CA ARG A 82 23.19 -35.38 -19.37
C ARG A 82 22.78 -34.47 -20.52
N ARG A 83 23.63 -34.48 -21.55
CA ARG A 83 23.41 -33.87 -22.86
C ARG A 83 22.26 -34.60 -23.58
N GLY A 84 21.51 -33.86 -24.41
CA GLY A 84 20.70 -34.41 -25.50
C GLY A 84 19.20 -34.24 -25.32
N GLY A 85 18.54 -33.64 -26.32
CA GLY A 85 17.08 -33.56 -26.43
C GLY A 85 16.56 -32.13 -26.55
N MET A 86 16.82 -31.51 -27.69
CA MET A 86 16.06 -30.35 -28.17
C MET A 86 14.83 -30.91 -28.87
N GLU A 87 13.68 -30.82 -28.21
CA GLU A 87 12.37 -30.97 -28.85
C GLU A 87 11.59 -29.68 -28.58
N GLU A 88 11.34 -28.93 -29.65
CA GLU A 88 10.45 -27.79 -29.68
C GLU A 88 9.00 -28.19 -29.36
N ALA A 89 8.27 -27.36 -28.60
CA ALA A 89 6.86 -27.00 -28.84
C ALA A 89 6.35 -26.08 -27.70
N PRO A 90 5.24 -25.32 -27.88
CA PRO A 90 5.23 -23.97 -28.43
C PRO A 90 4.90 -22.90 -27.38
N ALA A 91 5.15 -21.65 -27.75
CA ALA A 91 4.79 -20.46 -26.98
C ALA A 91 3.28 -20.39 -26.71
N GLY A 92 2.88 -20.66 -25.46
CA GLY A 92 1.52 -20.46 -24.95
C GLY A 92 1.47 -19.27 -23.98
N ILE A 93 0.96 -18.15 -24.47
CA ILE A 93 0.67 -16.94 -23.70
C ILE A 93 -0.49 -17.23 -22.72
N SER A 94 -0.25 -17.07 -21.42
CA SER A 94 -1.08 -16.31 -20.47
C SER A 94 -0.85 -16.80 -19.04
N ALA A 95 -0.18 -15.96 -18.24
CA ALA A 95 -0.25 -16.09 -16.80
C ALA A 95 -1.67 -15.68 -16.37
N ALA A 96 -2.55 -16.67 -16.19
CA ALA A 96 -3.84 -16.47 -15.57
C ALA A 96 -3.64 -15.84 -14.18
N VAL A 97 -4.08 -14.60 -14.03
CA VAL A 97 -4.24 -13.97 -12.72
C VAL A 97 -5.34 -14.73 -12.00
N PRO A 98 -5.11 -15.34 -10.82
CA PRO A 98 -6.22 -15.84 -10.02
C PRO A 98 -6.97 -14.62 -9.46
N THR A 99 -7.98 -14.13 -10.18
CA THR A 99 -8.98 -13.22 -9.66
C THR A 99 -9.96 -14.00 -8.78
N SER A 100 -9.50 -14.46 -7.62
CA SER A 100 -10.41 -14.80 -6.52
C SER A 100 -10.57 -13.53 -5.67
N GLY A 101 -11.46 -12.64 -6.10
CA GLY A 101 -11.93 -11.56 -5.23
C GLY A 101 -12.63 -12.15 -4.00
N PRO A 102 -12.63 -11.44 -2.85
CA PRO A 102 -13.38 -11.90 -1.69
C PRO A 102 -14.87 -11.96 -2.03
N LYS A 103 -15.49 -13.13 -1.88
CA LYS A 103 -16.94 -13.33 -2.04
C LYS A 103 -17.67 -12.38 -1.08
N ARG A 104 -18.52 -11.52 -1.63
CA ARG A 104 -19.48 -10.67 -0.89
C ARG A 104 -20.49 -11.61 -0.21
N PRO A 105 -20.77 -11.50 1.10
CA PRO A 105 -21.87 -12.25 1.69
C PRO A 105 -23.18 -11.69 1.13
N GLU A 106 -24.02 -12.59 0.61
CA GLU A 106 -25.39 -12.25 0.24
C GLU A 106 -26.17 -11.88 1.49
N VAL A 107 -26.72 -10.67 1.47
CA VAL A 107 -27.67 -10.21 2.48
C VAL A 107 -29.00 -10.87 2.16
N ILE A 108 -29.41 -11.77 3.05
CA ILE A 108 -30.73 -12.42 2.98
C ILE A 108 -31.77 -11.35 3.29
N GLU A 109 -32.60 -11.03 2.32
CA GLU A 109 -33.77 -10.17 2.48
C GLU A 109 -34.81 -10.91 3.31
N THR A 110 -34.90 -10.59 4.61
CA THR A 110 -36.08 -10.90 5.42
C THR A 110 -37.19 -9.93 5.05
N THR A 111 -38.05 -10.36 4.15
CA THR A 111 -39.40 -9.83 3.97
C THR A 111 -40.28 -10.30 5.13
N ALA A 112 -40.72 -9.41 6.01
CA ALA A 112 -41.95 -9.62 6.77
C ALA A 112 -42.47 -8.31 7.39
N ALA A 113 -43.76 -8.10 7.18
CA ALA A 113 -44.73 -7.42 8.02
C ALA A 113 -44.77 -5.88 8.02
N GLN A 114 -45.74 -5.41 7.23
CA GLN A 114 -46.59 -4.26 7.46
C GLN A 114 -46.92 -4.03 8.95
N THR A 115 -46.88 -2.78 9.40
CA THR A 115 -47.95 -2.23 10.24
C THR A 115 -48.03 -0.72 10.02
N SER A 116 -49.26 -0.29 9.75
CA SER A 116 -49.74 1.07 9.59
C SER A 116 -49.39 1.96 10.78
N GLU A 117 -49.14 3.25 10.53
CA GLU A 117 -50.09 4.31 10.92
C GLU A 117 -49.58 5.70 10.54
N THR A 118 -50.48 6.43 9.91
CA THR A 118 -50.45 7.84 9.56
C THR A 118 -50.48 8.72 10.81
N GLN A 119 -49.69 9.80 10.85
CA GLN A 119 -50.12 11.10 11.37
C GLN A 119 -49.21 12.24 10.87
N THR A 120 -49.72 12.91 9.84
CA THR A 120 -49.74 14.36 9.59
C THR A 120 -49.63 15.15 10.92
N THR A 121 -48.82 16.21 11.07
CA THR A 121 -49.10 17.59 10.61
C THR A 121 -47.90 18.55 10.76
N SER A 122 -47.76 19.41 9.74
CA SER A 122 -47.36 20.85 9.71
C SER A 122 -46.36 21.38 10.76
N ALA A 123 -45.18 21.88 10.37
CA ALA A 123 -44.95 23.21 9.77
C ALA A 123 -45.26 24.39 10.70
N ALA A 124 -44.22 25.12 11.14
CA ALA A 124 -44.17 26.59 11.11
C ALA A 124 -42.85 27.13 11.68
N THR A 125 -42.25 27.99 10.88
CA THR A 125 -41.13 28.90 11.11
C THR A 125 -41.54 30.09 12.00
N SER A 126 -40.64 30.56 12.88
CA SER A 126 -40.47 31.96 13.32
C SER A 126 -39.19 32.00 14.16
N GLU A 127 -38.09 32.70 13.86
CA GLU A 127 -37.89 34.10 13.45
C GLU A 127 -38.70 35.11 14.27
N SER A 128 -38.13 35.54 15.39
CA SER A 128 -37.89 36.95 15.78
C SER A 128 -36.99 36.99 17.02
#